data_AF-A0A498N8S8-F1
#
_entry.id   AF-A0A498N8S8-F1
#
_cell.length_a   1.000
_cell.length_b   1.000
_cell.length_c   1.000
_cell.angle_alpha   90.00
_cell.angle_beta   90.00
_cell.angle_gamma   90.00
#
_symmetry.space_group_name_H-M   'P 1'
#
loop_
_entity.id
_entity.type
_entity.pdbx_description
1 polymer ?
#
loop_
_entity_poly.entity_id
_entity_poly.type
_entity_poly.pdbx_seq_one_letter_code
_entity_poly.pdbx_strand_id
1 'polypeptide(L)'
;MILHSPSRCTLLTNPELQELEKISTWVISRSFPCSATCGLGLRTQELCLIGGKRNIPSTSCKMRTIRCLDTWQCGLKTQTVTAGQRLELDCLEEVMEAMGRFAFVVSWRFARGIITSDDSLFSRYEALSLDKVVLDPLREEDSGTYRCDVLDTDKRRVKRMYKGVKVLSPSELSLDFAKGLIQWENPGSRFPNKTTRGNLYPSSTVRNMALISASISAAIATLILLLLWGFYRIRPRRAAQLSQDV
;
A
#
# COMPACT_ATOMS: atom_id res chain seq x y z
N MET A 1 52.93 -0.66 3.77
CA MET A 1 53.33 0.23 2.66
C MET A 1 52.16 1.16 2.36
N ILE A 2 52.28 2.43 2.75
CA ILE A 2 51.28 3.47 2.51
C ILE A 2 51.84 4.33 1.37
N LEU A 3 51.20 4.30 0.19
CA LEU A 3 51.55 5.19 -0.91
C LEU A 3 50.74 6.48 -0.76
N HIS A 4 51.35 7.50 -0.18
CA HIS A 4 50.90 8.88 -0.32
C HIS A 4 51.34 9.39 -1.69
N SER A 5 50.38 9.62 -2.59
CA SER A 5 50.60 10.35 -3.84
C SER A 5 50.42 11.84 -3.54
N PRO A 6 51.43 12.70 -3.74
CA PRO A 6 51.26 14.13 -3.59
C PRO A 6 50.55 14.66 -4.83
N SER A 7 49.28 15.02 -4.70
CA SER A 7 48.57 15.82 -5.69
C SER A 7 49.25 17.19 -5.78
N ARG A 8 50.15 17.36 -6.76
CA ARG A 8 50.65 18.67 -7.15
C ARG A 8 49.47 19.45 -7.74
N CYS A 9 48.97 20.45 -7.01
CA CYS A 9 48.15 21.49 -7.62
C CYS A 9 49.07 22.29 -8.55
N THR A 10 48.96 22.08 -9.85
CA THR A 10 49.63 22.91 -10.85
C THR A 10 48.98 24.30 -10.79
N LEU A 11 49.74 25.31 -10.36
CA LEU A 11 49.33 26.71 -10.46
C LEU A 11 49.20 27.05 -11.96
N LEU A 12 47.97 27.29 -12.42
CA LEU A 12 47.72 27.79 -13.77
C LEU A 12 48.49 29.09 -13.98
N THR A 13 49.20 29.18 -15.10
CA THR A 13 49.90 30.41 -15.48
C THR A 13 48.91 31.40 -16.11
N ASN A 14 49.16 32.71 -15.94
CA ASN A 14 48.33 33.79 -16.52
C ASN A 14 47.91 33.61 -18.00
N PRO A 15 48.72 33.06 -18.93
CA PRO A 15 48.27 32.80 -20.30
C PRO A 15 47.20 31.70 -20.42
N GLU A 16 47.24 30.67 -19.58
CA GLU A 16 46.22 29.59 -19.58
C GLU A 16 44.86 30.11 -19.04
N LEU A 17 44.90 31.06 -18.11
CA LEU A 17 43.72 31.81 -17.64
C LEU A 17 43.10 32.68 -18.75
N GLN A 18 43.92 33.27 -19.63
CA GLN A 18 43.44 34.07 -20.77
C GLN A 18 42.80 33.24 -21.88
N GLU A 19 43.27 32.01 -22.11
CA GLU A 19 42.61 31.11 -23.07
C GLU A 19 41.24 30.63 -22.58
N LEU A 20 41.09 30.39 -21.28
CA LEU A 20 39.78 30.11 -20.65
C LEU A 20 38.84 31.32 -20.70
N GLU A 21 39.36 32.54 -20.62
CA GLU A 21 38.58 33.80 -20.70
C GLU A 21 37.90 33.99 -22.08
N LYS A 22 38.39 33.31 -23.11
CA LYS A 22 37.87 33.33 -24.48
C LYS A 22 36.82 32.26 -24.76
N ILE A 23 36.65 31.27 -23.88
CA ILE A 23 35.66 30.21 -24.05
C ILE A 23 34.38 30.63 -23.32
N SER A 24 33.38 31.08 -24.07
CA SER A 24 32.05 31.33 -23.51
C SER A 24 31.40 30.00 -23.14
N THR A 25 31.37 29.67 -21.84
CA THR A 25 30.74 28.45 -21.33
C THR A 25 29.50 28.78 -20.50
N TRP A 26 28.44 27.99 -20.65
CA TRP A 26 27.25 28.11 -19.82
C TRP A 26 27.49 27.37 -18.51
N VAL A 27 27.43 28.10 -17.39
CA VAL A 27 27.63 27.54 -16.05
C VAL A 27 26.32 27.64 -15.27
N ILE A 28 26.02 26.59 -14.49
CA ILE A 28 24.87 26.58 -13.59
C ILE A 28 25.19 27.53 -12.43
N SER A 29 24.62 28.74 -12.46
CA SER A 29 24.82 29.73 -11.41
C SER A 29 23.94 29.47 -10.19
N ARG A 30 22.74 28.91 -10.41
CA ARG A 30 21.76 28.61 -9.37
C ARG A 30 20.99 27.36 -9.71
N SER A 31 20.71 26.53 -8.71
CA SER A 31 19.81 25.39 -8.82
C SER A 31 18.76 25.47 -7.73
N PHE A 32 17.49 25.40 -8.11
CA PHE A 32 16.38 25.36 -7.17
C PHE A 32 16.17 23.93 -6.63
N PRO A 33 15.51 23.77 -5.46
CA PRO A 33 15.15 22.47 -4.91
C PRO A 33 14.31 21.63 -5.89
N CYS A 34 14.35 20.32 -5.74
CA CYS A 34 13.49 19.40 -6.49
C CYS A 34 12.03 19.56 -6.04
N SER A 35 11.09 19.51 -6.98
CA SER A 35 9.66 19.60 -6.69
C SER A 35 9.12 18.36 -5.96
N ALA A 36 9.84 17.24 -6.05
CA ALA A 36 9.53 16.02 -5.33
C ALA A 36 10.56 15.75 -4.24
N THR A 37 10.09 15.24 -3.10
CA THR A 37 10.93 14.75 -1.99
C THR A 37 11.30 13.27 -2.14
N CYS A 38 10.78 12.62 -3.18
CA CYS A 38 11.06 11.24 -3.53
C CYS A 38 10.76 11.02 -5.01
N GLY A 39 11.46 10.07 -5.61
CA GLY A 39 11.28 9.65 -6.98
C GLY A 39 11.58 10.75 -7.99
N LEU A 40 10.96 10.61 -9.14
CA LEU A 40 11.10 11.56 -10.24
C LEU A 40 10.34 12.86 -9.94
N GLY A 41 11.05 13.98 -10.03
CA GLY A 41 10.53 15.33 -9.98
C GLY A 41 11.23 16.26 -10.97
N LEU A 42 10.94 17.55 -10.87
CA LEU A 42 11.52 18.61 -11.69
C LEU A 42 12.28 19.61 -10.82
N ARG A 43 13.33 20.21 -11.38
CA ARG A 43 13.96 21.38 -10.81
C ARG A 43 14.37 22.36 -11.88
N THR A 44 14.34 23.64 -11.52
CA THR A 44 14.78 24.72 -12.40
C THR A 44 16.24 25.05 -12.12
N GLN A 45 17.00 25.29 -13.18
CA GLN A 45 18.39 25.73 -13.12
C GLN A 45 18.58 27.01 -13.92
N GLU A 46 19.35 27.93 -13.35
CA GLU A 46 19.78 29.16 -14.00
C GLU A 46 21.18 28.95 -14.59
N LEU A 47 21.31 29.15 -15.89
CA LEU A 47 22.56 29.06 -16.61
C LEU A 47 22.99 30.44 -17.06
N CYS A 48 24.18 30.87 -16.65
CA CYS A 48 24.76 32.14 -17.07
C CYS A 48 26.02 31.86 -17.89
N LEU A 49 26.25 32.67 -18.91
CA LEU A 49 27.48 32.65 -19.69
C LEU A 49 28.64 33.20 -18.86
N ILE A 50 29.71 32.42 -18.73
CA ILE A 50 30.99 32.88 -18.18
C ILE A 50 31.99 32.90 -19.35
N GLY A 51 32.56 34.07 -19.62
CA GLY A 51 33.46 34.31 -20.76
C GLY A 51 32.95 35.42 -21.66
N GLY A 52 33.43 36.63 -21.42
CA GLY A 52 33.14 37.85 -22.17
C GLY A 52 33.46 39.10 -21.32
N LYS A 53 33.89 40.19 -21.97
CA LYS A 53 34.39 41.44 -21.35
C LYS A 53 33.58 41.83 -20.10
N ARG A 54 34.30 42.29 -19.05
CA ARG A 54 33.91 42.62 -17.65
C ARG A 54 32.54 43.27 -17.33
N ASN A 55 31.68 43.54 -18.30
CA ASN A 55 30.37 44.16 -18.09
C ASN A 55 29.29 43.43 -18.91
N ILE A 56 29.05 42.15 -18.64
CA ILE A 56 27.84 41.47 -19.14
C ILE A 56 26.73 41.76 -18.11
N PRO A 57 25.69 42.53 -18.47
CA PRO A 57 24.54 42.72 -17.59
C PRO A 57 23.87 41.36 -17.35
N SER A 58 23.19 41.21 -16.20
CA SER A 58 22.47 39.99 -15.77
C SER A 58 21.42 39.46 -16.78
N THR A 59 21.29 40.07 -17.94
CA THR A 59 20.41 39.77 -19.07
C THR A 59 20.81 38.54 -19.89
N SER A 60 21.95 37.88 -19.64
CA SER A 60 22.36 36.68 -20.39
C SER A 60 22.17 35.35 -19.66
N CYS A 61 21.41 35.32 -18.56
CA CYS A 61 21.10 34.07 -17.86
C CYS A 61 19.81 33.43 -18.40
N LYS A 62 19.83 32.12 -18.60
CA LYS A 62 18.68 31.33 -19.11
C LYS A 62 18.21 30.36 -18.05
N MET A 63 16.90 30.24 -17.92
CA MET A 63 16.28 29.22 -17.06
C MET A 63 16.04 27.95 -17.88
N ARG A 64 16.33 26.79 -17.30
CA ARG A 64 15.93 25.49 -17.84
C ARG A 64 15.30 24.62 -16.76
N THR A 65 14.32 23.83 -17.14
CA THR A 65 13.75 22.79 -16.29
C THR A 65 14.42 21.47 -16.61
N ILE A 66 14.90 20.77 -15.59
CA ILE A 66 15.50 19.45 -15.72
C ILE A 66 14.85 18.45 -14.76
N ARG A 67 15.00 17.16 -15.07
CA ARG A 67 14.62 16.08 -14.17
C ARG A 67 15.54 16.07 -12.95
N CYS A 68 14.97 15.82 -11.78
CA CYS A 68 15.68 15.43 -10.58
C CYS A 68 15.14 14.09 -10.10
N LEU A 69 16.06 13.24 -9.63
CA LEU A 69 15.75 11.96 -9.01
C LEU A 69 16.41 11.99 -7.64
N ASP A 70 15.63 11.77 -6.60
CA ASP A 70 16.15 11.51 -5.26
C ASP A 70 16.20 9.99 -5.03
N THR A 71 15.30 9.44 -4.22
CA THR A 71 15.14 8.00 -4.03
C THR A 71 13.94 7.48 -4.82
N TRP A 72 14.08 6.42 -5.62
CA TRP A 72 12.95 5.94 -6.44
C TRP A 72 11.75 5.42 -5.63
N GLN A 73 11.91 5.14 -4.33
CA GLN A 73 10.86 4.64 -3.43
C GLN A 73 10.21 5.79 -2.66
N CYS A 74 8.96 6.11 -2.98
CA CYS A 74 8.19 7.18 -2.32
C CYS A 74 7.38 6.73 -1.11
N GLY A 75 7.27 5.42 -0.86
CA GLY A 75 6.46 4.89 0.24
C GLY A 75 4.95 5.01 0.02
N LEU A 76 4.20 4.94 1.12
CA LEU A 76 2.73 4.91 1.16
C LEU A 76 2.16 6.24 1.63
N LYS A 77 1.22 6.79 0.85
CA LYS A 77 0.41 7.96 1.20
C LYS A 77 -1.06 7.57 1.25
N THR A 78 -1.73 7.86 2.36
CA THR A 78 -3.14 7.50 2.55
C THR A 78 -4.03 8.74 2.48
N GLN A 79 -5.20 8.61 1.85
CA GLN A 79 -6.24 9.64 1.82
C GLN A 79 -7.61 9.01 2.05
N THR A 80 -8.49 9.76 2.70
CA THR A 80 -9.86 9.35 2.99
C THR A 80 -10.82 10.24 2.21
N VAL A 81 -11.78 9.64 1.50
CA VAL A 81 -12.69 10.33 0.58
C VAL A 81 -14.10 9.75 0.74
N THR A 82 -15.14 10.56 0.59
CA THR A 82 -16.52 10.07 0.71
C THR A 82 -16.99 9.42 -0.59
N ALA A 83 -17.79 8.35 -0.48
CA ALA A 83 -18.39 7.71 -1.64
C ALA A 83 -19.24 8.71 -2.46
N GLY A 84 -19.25 8.53 -3.78
CA GLY A 84 -19.93 9.40 -4.74
C GLY A 84 -19.11 10.61 -5.19
N GLN A 85 -17.97 10.91 -4.56
CA GLN A 85 -17.06 11.98 -5.02
C GLN A 85 -16.19 11.51 -6.19
N ARG A 86 -15.62 12.44 -6.95
CA ARG A 86 -14.57 12.16 -7.93
C ARG A 86 -13.20 12.14 -7.25
N LEU A 87 -12.40 11.12 -7.55
CA LEU A 87 -11.03 11.01 -7.05
C LEU A 87 -10.04 10.78 -8.19
N GLU A 88 -8.97 11.57 -8.20
CA GLU A 88 -7.88 11.43 -9.17
C GLU A 88 -6.57 11.11 -8.45
N LEU A 89 -5.98 9.97 -8.83
CA LEU A 89 -4.68 9.53 -8.34
C LEU A 89 -3.64 9.79 -9.42
N ASP A 90 -2.92 10.89 -9.28
CA ASP A 90 -1.84 11.25 -10.22
C ASP A 90 -0.48 10.71 -9.76
N CYS A 91 0.25 10.03 -10.64
CA CYS A 91 1.57 9.49 -10.33
C CYS A 91 2.73 10.42 -10.72
N LEU A 92 2.58 11.19 -11.80
CA LEU A 92 3.65 12.00 -12.38
C LEU A 92 3.47 13.49 -12.12
N GLU A 93 2.26 13.94 -11.78
CA GLU A 93 1.96 15.33 -11.46
C GLU A 93 2.46 16.26 -12.58
N GLU A 94 3.19 17.33 -12.22
CA GLU A 94 3.78 18.28 -13.17
C GLU A 94 4.83 17.67 -14.13
N VAL A 95 5.39 16.49 -13.82
CA VAL A 95 6.42 15.85 -14.64
C VAL A 95 5.86 15.44 -16.00
N MET A 96 4.62 14.95 -16.04
CA MET A 96 3.98 14.53 -17.29
C MET A 96 3.82 15.70 -18.26
N GLU A 97 3.41 16.86 -17.74
CA GLU A 97 3.21 18.07 -18.53
C GLU A 97 4.53 18.63 -19.06
N ALA A 98 5.57 18.66 -18.23
CA ALA A 98 6.86 19.24 -18.62
C ALA A 98 7.69 18.37 -19.58
N MET A 99 7.57 17.04 -19.49
CA MET A 99 8.45 16.10 -20.21
C MET A 99 7.73 15.31 -21.30
N GLY A 100 6.40 15.25 -21.25
CA GLY A 100 5.56 14.58 -22.24
C GLY A 100 5.38 13.08 -22.01
N ARG A 101 4.37 12.53 -22.70
CA ARG A 101 3.83 11.17 -22.52
C ARG A 101 4.79 10.04 -22.91
N PHE A 102 5.76 10.30 -23.76
CA PHE A 102 6.68 9.28 -24.29
C PHE A 102 7.99 9.17 -23.51
N ALA A 103 8.21 10.04 -22.52
CA ALA A 103 9.42 10.00 -21.70
C ALA A 103 9.39 8.88 -20.65
N PHE A 104 8.21 8.32 -20.36
CA PHE A 104 8.02 7.37 -19.27
C PHE A 104 7.02 6.28 -19.62
N VAL A 105 7.22 5.11 -19.01
CA VAL A 105 6.23 4.04 -18.97
C VAL A 105 5.67 3.98 -17.57
N VAL A 106 4.34 4.15 -17.46
CA VAL A 106 3.62 4.10 -16.19
C VAL A 106 2.79 2.83 -16.13
N SER A 107 2.80 2.16 -14.98
CA SER A 107 1.95 1.01 -14.73
C SER A 107 1.30 1.08 -13.36
N TRP A 108 0.06 0.62 -13.30
CA TRP A 108 -0.76 0.62 -12.10
C TRP A 108 -1.07 -0.78 -11.61
N ARG A 109 -1.13 -0.93 -10.29
CA ARG A 109 -1.59 -2.14 -9.63
C ARG A 109 -2.49 -1.80 -8.46
N PHE A 110 -3.39 -2.71 -8.12
CA PHE A 110 -4.39 -2.50 -7.09
C PHE A 110 -4.45 -3.67 -6.11
N ALA A 111 -4.41 -3.34 -4.82
CA ALA A 111 -4.69 -4.22 -3.70
C ALA A 111 -6.01 -3.78 -3.07
N ARG A 112 -7.10 -4.51 -3.37
CA ARG A 112 -8.46 -4.14 -3.00
C ARG A 112 -8.68 -4.28 -1.49
N GLY A 113 -9.30 -3.27 -0.88
CA GLY A 113 -9.76 -3.26 0.52
C GLY A 113 -8.67 -3.16 1.58
N ILE A 114 -7.39 -3.10 1.20
CA ILE A 114 -6.26 -3.17 2.15
C ILE A 114 -5.30 -2.01 1.90
N ILE A 115 -4.83 -1.41 2.99
CA ILE A 115 -3.77 -0.40 3.01
C ILE A 115 -2.43 -1.10 3.24
N THR A 116 -1.60 -1.23 2.21
CA THR A 116 -0.38 -2.07 2.26
C THR A 116 0.70 -1.62 1.28
N SER A 117 1.96 -1.89 1.61
CA SER A 117 3.11 -1.80 0.70
C SER A 117 3.68 -3.18 0.32
N ASP A 118 3.02 -4.27 0.71
CA ASP A 118 3.40 -5.63 0.32
C ASP A 118 3.03 -5.92 -1.14
N ASP A 119 4.04 -5.99 -2.00
CA ASP A 119 3.92 -6.18 -3.44
C ASP A 119 3.19 -7.47 -3.85
N SER A 120 3.12 -8.48 -2.98
CA SER A 120 2.46 -9.75 -3.26
C SER A 120 0.93 -9.66 -3.36
N LEU A 121 0.34 -8.63 -2.72
CA LEU A 121 -1.10 -8.43 -2.65
C LEU A 121 -1.67 -7.67 -3.86
N PHE A 122 -0.81 -7.25 -4.79
CA PHE A 122 -1.17 -6.35 -5.88
C PHE A 122 -1.46 -7.07 -7.21
N SER A 123 -2.69 -6.91 -7.68
CA SER A 123 -3.12 -7.32 -9.03
C SER A 123 -2.89 -6.21 -10.07
N ARG A 124 -2.77 -6.55 -11.35
CA ARG A 124 -2.67 -5.54 -12.43
C ARG A 124 -3.94 -4.69 -12.43
N TYR A 125 -3.78 -3.37 -12.55
CA TYR A 125 -4.90 -2.44 -12.69
C TYR A 125 -4.81 -1.75 -14.06
N GLU A 126 -5.88 -1.82 -14.83
CA GLU A 126 -5.97 -1.21 -16.15
C GLU A 126 -6.56 0.20 -16.02
N ALA A 127 -5.67 1.19 -15.98
CA ALA A 127 -6.08 2.60 -15.96
C ALA A 127 -6.35 3.09 -17.39
N LEU A 128 -7.43 3.86 -17.56
CA LEU A 128 -7.76 4.49 -18.85
C LEU A 128 -6.71 5.53 -19.27
N SER A 129 -6.17 6.27 -18.29
CA SER A 129 -5.10 7.22 -18.47
C SER A 129 -3.78 6.63 -17.96
N LEU A 130 -2.67 6.88 -18.67
CA LEU A 130 -1.37 6.29 -18.34
C LEU A 130 -0.88 6.72 -16.94
N ASP A 131 -0.93 8.01 -16.65
CA ASP A 131 -0.39 8.65 -15.45
C ASP A 131 -1.38 8.83 -14.32
N LYS A 132 -2.68 8.60 -14.58
CA LYS A 132 -3.78 8.94 -13.68
C LYS A 132 -4.77 7.79 -13.56
N VAL A 133 -5.18 7.49 -12.33
CA VAL A 133 -6.39 6.70 -12.07
C VAL A 133 -7.51 7.67 -11.69
N VAL A 134 -8.59 7.68 -12.47
CA VAL A 134 -9.76 8.52 -12.23
C VAL A 134 -10.91 7.62 -11.80
N LEU A 135 -11.42 7.86 -10.60
CA LEU A 135 -12.56 7.15 -10.01
C LEU A 135 -13.70 8.14 -9.93
N ASP A 136 -14.70 7.97 -10.79
CA ASP A 136 -15.85 8.87 -10.91
C ASP A 136 -17.10 8.09 -11.36
N PRO A 137 -18.06 7.81 -10.45
CA PRO A 137 -18.05 8.12 -9.03
C PRO A 137 -17.15 7.15 -8.23
N LEU A 138 -16.56 7.64 -7.14
CA LEU A 138 -15.83 6.79 -6.18
C LEU A 138 -16.79 5.91 -5.38
N ARG A 139 -16.49 4.62 -5.29
CA ARG A 139 -17.31 3.63 -4.58
C ARG A 139 -16.53 2.95 -3.47
N GLU A 140 -17.23 2.31 -2.53
CA GLU A 140 -16.57 1.64 -1.40
C GLU A 140 -15.60 0.55 -1.84
N GLU A 141 -15.94 -0.18 -2.92
CA GLU A 141 -15.07 -1.18 -3.51
C GLU A 141 -13.73 -0.65 -4.04
N ASP A 142 -13.64 0.65 -4.33
CA ASP A 142 -12.43 1.30 -4.80
C ASP A 142 -11.45 1.57 -3.66
N SER A 143 -11.87 1.31 -2.41
CA SER A 143 -10.99 1.32 -1.25
C SER A 143 -9.87 0.29 -1.41
N GLY A 144 -8.67 0.65 -0.98
CA GLY A 144 -7.50 -0.20 -1.08
C GLY A 144 -6.24 0.59 -1.36
N THR A 145 -5.22 -0.07 -1.91
CA THR A 145 -3.97 0.59 -2.27
C THR A 145 -3.73 0.51 -3.76
N TYR A 146 -3.43 1.67 -4.36
CA TYR A 146 -3.01 1.81 -5.74
C TYR A 146 -1.49 1.99 -5.78
N ARG A 147 -0.78 1.06 -6.41
CA ARG A 147 0.66 1.17 -6.64
C ARG A 147 0.92 1.70 -8.03
N CYS A 148 1.70 2.77 -8.13
CA CYS A 148 2.24 3.24 -9.40
C CYS A 148 3.72 2.92 -9.49
N ASP A 149 4.13 2.34 -10.62
CA ASP A 149 5.53 2.16 -11.02
C ASP A 149 5.80 2.98 -12.29
N VAL A 150 6.82 3.84 -12.25
CA VAL A 150 7.28 4.66 -13.38
C VAL A 150 8.68 4.20 -13.80
N LEU A 151 8.80 3.87 -15.09
CA LEU A 151 10.07 3.55 -15.75
C LEU A 151 10.44 4.66 -16.73
N ASP A 152 11.73 4.95 -16.89
CA ASP A 152 12.23 5.78 -17.97
C ASP A 152 12.37 4.99 -19.29
N THR A 153 12.86 5.66 -20.33
CA THR A 153 13.13 5.07 -21.65
C THR A 153 14.12 3.91 -21.62
N ASP A 154 15.01 3.89 -20.63
CA ASP A 154 15.99 2.83 -20.41
C ASP A 154 15.44 1.71 -19.52
N LYS A 155 14.14 1.72 -19.23
CA LYS A 155 13.43 0.79 -18.34
C LYS A 155 13.93 0.81 -16.91
N ARG A 156 14.62 1.87 -16.48
CA ARG A 156 15.04 2.06 -15.09
C ARG A 156 13.87 2.63 -14.30
N ARG A 157 13.67 2.10 -13.10
CA ARG A 157 12.62 2.59 -12.21
C ARG A 157 13.03 3.93 -11.63
N VAL A 158 12.21 4.95 -11.89
CA VAL A 158 12.45 6.33 -11.45
C VAL A 158 11.44 6.78 -10.39
N LYS A 159 10.31 6.08 -10.23
CA LYS A 159 9.34 6.34 -9.17
C LYS A 159 8.53 5.08 -8.85
N ARG A 160 8.34 4.80 -7.57
CA ARG A 160 7.36 3.86 -7.04
C ARG A 160 6.66 4.51 -5.87
N MET A 161 5.34 4.55 -5.91
CA MET A 161 4.53 5.06 -4.81
C MET A 161 3.32 4.18 -4.58
N TYR A 162 2.83 4.20 -3.34
CA TYR A 162 1.60 3.55 -2.94
C TYR A 162 0.60 4.63 -2.50
N LYS A 163 -0.60 4.62 -3.05
CA LYS A 163 -1.70 5.51 -2.70
C LYS A 163 -2.81 4.70 -2.04
N GLY A 164 -2.90 4.80 -0.72
CA GLY A 164 -3.97 4.20 0.07
C GLY A 164 -5.23 5.05 0.00
N VAL A 165 -6.34 4.48 -0.43
CA VAL A 165 -7.64 5.14 -0.52
C VAL A 165 -8.58 4.46 0.46
N LYS A 166 -9.13 5.25 1.39
CA LYS A 166 -10.21 4.83 2.29
C LYS A 166 -11.49 5.53 1.87
N VAL A 167 -12.48 4.79 1.42
CA VAL A 167 -13.77 5.36 1.02
C VAL A 167 -14.73 5.30 2.20
N LEU A 168 -15.38 6.43 2.51
CA LEU A 168 -16.37 6.52 3.57
C LEU A 168 -17.78 6.41 2.98
N SER A 169 -18.54 5.44 3.47
CA SER A 169 -19.97 5.33 3.19
C SER A 169 -20.73 6.49 3.85
N PRO A 170 -21.56 7.24 3.10
CA PRO A 170 -22.45 8.23 3.71
C PRO A 170 -23.54 7.59 4.58
N SER A 171 -23.88 6.30 4.36
CA SER A 171 -24.92 5.59 5.12
C SER A 171 -24.43 4.96 6.43
N GLU A 172 -23.15 4.60 6.53
CA GLU A 172 -22.62 3.83 7.68
C GLU A 172 -21.81 4.68 8.68
N LEU A 173 -21.35 5.88 8.26
CA LEU A 173 -20.56 6.79 9.10
C LEU A 173 -21.21 8.19 9.16
N SER A 174 -22.26 8.31 9.98
CA SER A 174 -22.78 9.61 10.39
C SER A 174 -21.89 10.21 11.49
N LEU A 175 -20.93 11.05 11.10
CA LEU A 175 -20.07 11.84 12.03
C LEU A 175 -20.83 13.01 12.70
N ASP A 176 -22.11 12.82 12.98
CA ASP A 176 -22.93 13.78 13.72
C ASP A 176 -22.72 13.49 15.21
N PHE A 177 -21.75 14.18 15.79
CA PHE A 177 -21.38 14.02 17.20
C PHE A 177 -22.57 14.23 18.13
N ALA A 178 -23.47 15.17 17.81
CA ALA A 178 -24.67 15.40 18.60
C ALA A 178 -25.62 14.21 18.54
N LYS A 179 -25.88 13.63 17.36
CA LYS A 179 -26.65 12.39 17.25
C LYS A 179 -25.98 11.20 17.93
N GLY A 180 -24.65 11.07 17.79
CA GLY A 180 -23.88 10.01 18.44
C GLY A 180 -23.96 10.11 19.97
N LEU A 181 -23.83 11.33 20.51
CA LEU A 181 -23.94 11.60 21.95
C LEU A 181 -25.36 11.33 22.46
N ILE A 182 -26.40 11.80 21.76
CA ILE A 182 -27.80 11.52 22.10
C ILE A 182 -28.08 10.01 22.10
N GLN A 183 -27.53 9.27 21.14
CA GLN A 183 -27.67 7.81 21.05
C GLN A 183 -26.91 7.08 22.16
N TRP A 184 -25.75 7.59 22.57
CA TRP A 184 -24.96 7.02 23.68
C TRP A 184 -25.61 7.30 25.04
N GLU A 185 -26.14 8.51 25.24
CA GLU A 185 -26.80 8.92 26.48
C GLU A 185 -28.19 8.29 26.64
N ASN A 186 -28.88 7.97 25.52
CA ASN A 186 -30.21 7.35 25.54
C ASN A 186 -30.28 6.09 24.64
N PRO A 187 -29.68 4.96 25.07
CA PRO A 187 -29.64 3.73 24.28
C PRO A 187 -31.02 3.09 24.02
N GLY A 188 -32.08 3.55 24.71
CA GLY A 188 -33.44 3.03 24.59
C GLY A 188 -34.31 3.63 23.48
N SER A 189 -33.86 4.65 22.75
CA SER A 189 -34.74 5.43 21.86
C SER A 189 -34.87 4.92 20.42
N ARG A 190 -34.06 3.92 20.01
CA ARG A 190 -34.06 3.39 18.63
C ARG A 190 -34.33 1.89 18.51
N PHE A 191 -34.55 1.20 19.62
CA PHE A 191 -35.26 -0.06 19.55
C PHE A 191 -36.75 0.30 19.48
N PRO A 192 -37.46 0.04 18.35
CA PRO A 192 -38.92 0.02 18.44
C PRO A 192 -39.27 -0.89 19.61
N ASN A 193 -40.29 -0.51 20.38
CA ASN A 193 -40.93 -1.35 21.39
C ASN A 193 -41.48 -2.63 20.73
N LYS A 194 -40.60 -3.50 20.28
CA LYS A 194 -40.87 -4.91 20.12
C LYS A 194 -40.58 -5.44 21.50
N THR A 195 -41.62 -5.47 22.32
CA THR A 195 -41.77 -6.44 23.41
C THR A 195 -41.63 -7.83 22.81
N THR A 196 -40.40 -8.18 22.45
CA THR A 196 -40.00 -9.55 22.23
C THR A 196 -39.79 -10.07 23.63
N ARG A 197 -40.90 -10.41 24.29
CA ARG A 197 -40.93 -11.42 25.34
C ARG A 197 -40.66 -12.79 24.68
N GLY A 198 -39.56 -12.87 23.93
CA GLY A 198 -39.15 -14.02 23.17
C GLY A 198 -37.82 -14.44 23.75
N ASN A 199 -37.87 -15.52 24.51
CA ASN A 199 -36.72 -16.20 25.07
C ASN A 199 -35.60 -16.26 24.02
N LEU A 200 -34.39 -15.90 24.44
CA LEU A 200 -33.17 -15.80 23.62
C LEU A 200 -32.79 -17.13 22.93
N TYR A 201 -33.52 -18.21 23.20
CA TYR A 201 -33.56 -19.45 22.42
C TYR A 201 -35.02 -19.92 22.31
N PRO A 202 -35.48 -20.36 21.13
CA PRO A 202 -36.72 -21.12 21.03
C PRO A 202 -36.62 -22.33 21.98
N SER A 203 -37.63 -22.55 22.83
CA SER A 203 -37.67 -23.70 23.76
C SER A 203 -37.44 -25.03 23.03
N SER A 204 -37.84 -25.11 21.77
CA SER A 204 -37.56 -26.24 20.87
C SER A 204 -36.07 -26.45 20.59
N THR A 205 -35.26 -25.40 20.46
CA THR A 205 -33.82 -25.51 20.19
C THR A 205 -33.06 -26.06 21.39
N VAL A 206 -33.38 -25.60 22.61
CA VAL A 206 -32.78 -26.12 23.84
C VAL A 206 -33.20 -27.57 24.08
N ARG A 207 -34.49 -27.89 23.87
CA ARG A 207 -35.01 -29.26 23.97
C ARG A 207 -34.33 -30.19 22.95
N ASN A 208 -34.13 -29.75 21.72
CA ASN A 208 -33.48 -30.54 20.68
C ASN A 208 -31.98 -30.75 20.98
N MET A 209 -31.26 -29.74 21.47
CA MET A 209 -29.87 -29.91 21.92
C MET A 209 -29.75 -30.91 23.07
N ALA A 210 -30.65 -30.82 24.07
CA ALA A 210 -30.68 -31.77 25.18
C ALA A 210 -30.96 -33.20 24.72
N LEU A 211 -31.96 -33.39 23.84
CA LEU A 211 -32.31 -34.72 23.29
C LEU A 211 -31.16 -35.33 22.46
N ILE A 212 -30.50 -34.52 21.62
CA ILE A 212 -29.36 -34.98 20.82
C ILE A 212 -28.21 -35.40 21.74
N SER A 213 -27.87 -34.58 22.74
CA SER A 213 -26.80 -34.91 23.70
C SER A 213 -27.07 -36.19 24.50
N ALA A 214 -28.32 -36.42 24.91
CA ALA A 214 -28.74 -37.62 25.62
C ALA A 214 -28.68 -38.87 24.71
N SER A 215 -29.09 -38.75 23.46
CA SER A 215 -29.06 -39.85 22.49
C SER A 215 -27.63 -40.33 22.18
N ILE A 216 -26.69 -39.39 22.01
CA ILE A 216 -25.28 -39.69 21.75
C ILE A 216 -24.66 -40.38 22.98
N SER A 217 -24.97 -39.89 24.18
CA SER A 217 -24.44 -40.48 25.42
C SER A 217 -24.93 -41.91 25.63
N ALA A 218 -26.21 -42.18 25.35
CA ALA A 218 -26.77 -43.53 25.42
C ALA A 218 -26.19 -44.48 24.37
N ALA A 219 -25.96 -44.01 23.14
CA ALA A 219 -25.33 -44.79 22.08
C ALA A 219 -23.88 -45.18 22.42
N ILE A 220 -23.11 -44.25 23.01
CA ILE A 220 -21.73 -44.51 23.44
C ILE A 220 -21.73 -45.52 24.60
N ALA A 221 -22.59 -45.34 25.60
CA ALA A 221 -22.67 -46.25 26.75
C ALA A 221 -23.04 -47.69 26.33
N THR A 222 -23.98 -47.84 25.40
CA THR A 222 -24.38 -49.15 24.87
C THR A 222 -23.27 -49.81 24.05
N LEU A 223 -22.53 -49.06 23.23
CA LEU A 223 -21.34 -49.57 22.53
C LEU A 223 -20.27 -50.07 23.50
N ILE A 224 -19.98 -49.29 24.55
CA ILE A 224 -19.00 -49.69 25.57
C ILE A 224 -19.45 -50.96 26.29
N LEU A 225 -20.73 -51.06 26.66
CA LEU A 225 -21.28 -52.26 27.31
C LEU A 225 -21.24 -53.48 26.38
N LEU A 226 -21.51 -53.33 25.09
CA LEU A 226 -21.40 -54.42 24.11
C LEU A 226 -19.95 -54.88 23.91
N LEU A 227 -19.00 -53.94 23.87
CA LEU A 227 -17.58 -54.26 23.77
C LEU A 227 -17.09 -54.99 25.03
N LEU A 228 -17.46 -54.51 26.22
CA LEU A 228 -17.16 -55.19 27.48
C LEU A 228 -17.81 -56.57 27.53
N TRP A 229 -19.07 -56.71 27.14
CA TRP A 229 -19.77 -58.00 27.12
C TRP A 229 -19.16 -58.99 26.13
N GLY A 230 -18.71 -58.50 24.96
CA GLY A 230 -17.92 -59.28 24.01
C GLY A 230 -16.60 -59.74 24.61
N PHE A 231 -15.86 -58.84 25.27
CA PHE A 231 -14.62 -59.17 25.97
C PHE A 231 -14.82 -60.21 27.09
N TYR A 232 -15.88 -60.07 27.88
CA TYR A 232 -16.22 -61.00 28.95
C TYR A 232 -16.71 -62.36 28.43
N ARG A 233 -17.41 -62.42 27.29
CA ARG A 233 -17.80 -63.70 26.66
C ARG A 233 -16.63 -64.41 25.96
N ILE A 234 -15.63 -63.68 25.48
CA ILE A 234 -14.43 -64.25 24.81
C ILE A 234 -13.42 -64.82 25.84
N ARG A 235 -13.60 -64.60 27.14
CA ARG A 235 -12.92 -65.39 28.19
C ARG A 235 -13.93 -66.33 28.87
N PRO A 236 -14.02 -67.59 28.41
CA PRO A 236 -13.31 -68.62 29.18
C PRO A 236 -12.70 -69.78 28.35
N ARG A 237 -11.68 -70.42 28.95
CA ARG A 237 -10.98 -71.68 28.58
C ARG A 237 -9.67 -71.56 27.79
N ARG A 238 -8.62 -71.05 28.45
CA ARG A 238 -7.28 -71.65 28.36
C ARG A 238 -6.62 -71.63 29.74
N ALA A 239 -6.85 -72.70 30.50
CA ALA A 239 -5.94 -73.25 31.52
C ALA A 239 -6.58 -74.50 32.14
N ALA A 240 -6.75 -75.54 31.32
CA ALA A 240 -6.81 -76.92 31.80
C ALA A 240 -6.24 -77.80 30.68
N GLN A 241 -5.41 -78.77 31.08
CA GLN A 241 -4.67 -79.75 30.27
C GLN A 241 -3.31 -79.31 29.71
N LEU A 242 -2.27 -79.53 30.52
CA LEU A 242 -1.14 -80.35 30.08
C LEU A 242 -0.68 -81.23 31.27
N SER A 243 -1.31 -82.40 31.39
CA SER A 243 -0.89 -83.54 32.20
C SER A 243 -1.19 -84.78 31.37
N GLN A 244 -0.24 -85.71 31.34
CA GLN A 244 -0.16 -86.97 30.58
C GLN A 244 0.23 -86.82 29.11
N ASP A 245 1.48 -87.17 28.77
CA ASP A 245 1.80 -88.55 28.40
C ASP A 245 3.29 -88.89 28.61
N VAL A 246 3.51 -90.19 28.77
CA VAL A 246 4.70 -90.99 29.14
C VAL A 246 5.81 -90.92 28.10
#